data_AF-A0A5K1CKQ5-F1
#
_entry.id   AF-A0A5K1CKQ5-F1
#
_cell.length_a   1.000
_cell.length_b   1.000
_cell.length_c   1.000
_cell.angle_alpha   90.00
_cell.angle_beta   90.00
_cell.angle_gamma   90.00
#
_symmetry.space_group_name_H-M   'P 1'
#
loop_
_entity.id
_entity.type
_entity.pdbx_description
1 polymer ?
#
loop_
_entity_poly.entity_id
_entity_poly.type
_entity_poly.pdbx_seq_one_letter_code
_entity_poly.pdbx_strand_id
1 'polypeptide(L)' 'VVGDTSGSIIGSNIKAVLDNAKKNKKDFGDDFLSVEHLMLALLSDKRFGQQLFKNLQLGEKELKEAILAVRGNKKVTDQ' A
#
# COMPACT_ATOMS: atom_id res chain seq x y z
N VAL A 1 -28.65 -18.25 -10.62
CA VAL A 1 -28.01 -17.48 -9.54
C VAL A 1 -27.77 -16.09 -10.08
N VAL A 2 -28.63 -15.13 -9.72
CA VAL A 2 -28.46 -13.73 -10.12
C VAL A 2 -27.50 -13.13 -9.09
N GLY A 3 -26.22 -13.06 -9.45
CA GLY A 3 -25.21 -12.38 -8.64
C GLY A 3 -25.24 -10.91 -8.99
N ASP A 4 -25.73 -10.09 -8.06
CA ASP A 4 -25.55 -8.65 -8.08
C ASP A 4 -24.04 -8.33 -8.07
N THR A 5 -23.46 -8.05 -9.25
CA THR A 5 -22.05 -7.64 -9.42
C THR A 5 -21.86 -6.13 -9.24
N SER A 6 -22.71 -5.46 -8.45
CA SER A 6 -22.52 -4.04 -8.11
C SER A 6 -21.41 -3.83 -7.07
N GLY A 7 -20.97 -4.89 -6.38
CA GLY A 7 -19.81 -4.88 -5.49
C GLY A 7 -18.61 -5.55 -6.14
N SER A 8 -17.51 -4.82 -6.34
CA SER A 8 -16.24 -5.39 -6.79
C SER A 8 -15.84 -6.55 -5.87
N ILE A 9 -15.74 -7.76 -6.43
CA ILE A 9 -15.31 -8.95 -5.70
C ILE A 9 -13.78 -8.89 -5.56
N ILE A 10 -13.32 -8.36 -4.43
CA ILE A 10 -11.90 -8.28 -4.09
C ILE A 10 -11.53 -9.49 -3.23
N GLY A 11 -10.54 -10.28 -3.66
CA GLY A 11 -10.03 -11.40 -2.87
C GLY A 11 -9.44 -10.97 -1.53
N SER A 12 -9.55 -11.82 -0.50
CA SER A 12 -9.17 -11.51 0.89
C SER A 12 -7.76 -10.94 1.06
N ASN A 13 -6.81 -11.39 0.23
CA ASN A 13 -5.43 -10.92 0.30
C ASN A 13 -5.26 -9.49 -0.25
N ILE A 14 -5.96 -9.13 -1.33
CA ILE A 14 -5.95 -7.75 -1.83
C ILE A 14 -6.66 -6.84 -0.82
N LYS A 15 -7.75 -7.31 -0.21
CA LYS A 15 -8.41 -6.59 0.88
C LYS A 15 -7.43 -6.29 2.03
N ALA A 16 -6.64 -7.26 2.47
CA ALA A 16 -5.64 -7.07 3.51
C ALA A 16 -4.57 -6.03 3.12
N VAL A 17 -4.08 -6.05 1.87
CA VAL A 17 -3.14 -5.04 1.35
C VAL A 17 -3.79 -3.65 1.35
N LEU A 18 -5.03 -3.52 0.88
CA LEU A 18 -5.74 -2.24 0.87
C LEU A 18 -6.00 -1.71 2.28
N ASP A 19 -6.36 -2.58 3.23
CA ASP A 19 -6.57 -2.19 4.61
C ASP A 19 -5.27 -1.73 5.28
N ASN A 20 -4.15 -2.38 4.98
CA ASN A 20 -2.83 -1.93 5.45
C ASN A 20 -2.39 -0.63 4.76
N ALA A 21 -2.66 -0.46 3.47
CA ALA A 21 -2.38 0.80 2.77
C ALA A 21 -3.17 1.97 3.37
N LYS A 22 -4.43 1.75 3.77
CA LYS A 22 -5.24 2.75 4.48
C LYS A 22 -4.69 3.10 5.86
N LYS A 23 -4.01 2.18 6.55
CA LYS A 23 -3.30 2.48 7.80
C LYS A 23 -2.11 3.38 7.52
N ASN A 24 -1.26 3.01 6.57
CA ASN A 24 -0.14 3.85 6.14
C ASN A 24 -0.62 5.25 5.73
N LYS A 25 -1.73 5.36 4.99
CA LYS A 25 -2.34 6.65 4.63
C LYS A 25 -2.59 7.55 5.85
N LYS A 26 -3.14 6.97 6.92
CA LYS A 26 -3.39 7.69 8.17
C LYS A 26 -2.09 8.08 8.87
N ASP A 27 -1.11 7.18 8.89
CA ASP A 27 0.19 7.42 9.53
C ASP A 27 0.97 8.55 8.84
N PHE A 28 0.85 8.67 7.50
CA PHE A 28 1.40 9.77 6.72
C PHE A 28 0.54 11.04 6.76
N GLY A 29 -0.67 10.97 7.32
CA GLY A 29 -1.60 12.08 7.42
C GLY A 29 -2.10 12.58 6.07
N ASP A 30 -2.30 11.64 5.13
CA ASP A 30 -2.79 11.87 3.78
C ASP A 30 -4.31 11.63 3.68
N ASP A 31 -4.99 12.41 2.84
CA ASP A 31 -6.43 12.32 2.66
C ASP A 31 -6.80 11.20 1.68
N PHE A 32 -5.94 10.96 0.67
CA PHE A 32 -6.15 9.95 -0.37
C PHE A 32 -5.09 8.85 -0.38
N LEU A 33 -5.47 7.66 -0.86
CA LEU A 33 -4.52 6.57 -1.07
C LEU A 33 -3.56 6.94 -2.20
N SER A 34 -2.31 6.53 -2.07
CA SER A 34 -1.23 6.82 -3.01
C SER A 34 -0.41 5.55 -3.23
N VAL A 35 0.46 5.58 -4.24
CA VAL A 35 1.35 4.46 -4.57
C VAL A 35 2.26 4.11 -3.39
N GLU A 36 2.74 5.09 -2.66
CA GLU A 36 3.62 4.92 -1.49
C GLU A 36 2.96 4.09 -0.38
N HIS A 37 1.68 4.37 -0.09
CA HIS A 37 0.89 3.61 0.88
C HIS A 37 0.73 2.14 0.48
N LEU A 38 0.54 1.89 -0.81
CA LEU A 38 0.44 0.54 -1.36
C LEU A 38 1.79 -0.17 -1.33
N MET A 39 2.89 0.51 -1.69
CA MET A 39 4.23 -0.07 -1.63
C MET A 39 4.60 -0.50 -0.21
N LEU A 40 4.31 0.34 0.80
CA LEU A 40 4.50 -0.03 2.20
C LEU A 40 3.61 -1.21 2.63
N ALA A 41 2.37 -1.25 2.18
CA ALA A 41 1.47 -2.36 2.49
C ALA A 41 1.94 -3.68 1.88
N LEU A 42 2.59 -3.63 0.72
CA LEU A 42 3.13 -4.80 0.04
C LEU A 42 4.33 -5.44 0.76
N LEU A 43 5.05 -4.71 1.61
CA LEU A 43 6.09 -5.32 2.48
C LEU A 43 5.50 -6.43 3.37
N SER A 44 4.22 -6.33 3.72
CA SER A 44 3.52 -7.35 4.53
C SER A 44 2.85 -8.44 3.69
N ASP A 45 2.84 -8.34 2.36
CA ASP A 45 2.18 -9.32 1.49
C ASP A 45 3.05 -10.57 1.31
N LYS A 46 2.57 -11.69 1.84
CA LYS A 46 3.28 -12.97 1.81
C LYS A 46 3.29 -13.66 0.44
N ARG A 47 2.43 -13.23 -0.50
CA ARG A 47 2.25 -13.90 -1.79
C ARG A 47 3.32 -13.50 -2.80
N PHE A 48 3.60 -12.20 -2.87
CA PHE A 48 4.61 -11.68 -3.78
C PHE A 48 5.42 -10.55 -3.15
N GLY A 49 4.80 -9.69 -2.34
CA GLY A 49 5.43 -8.44 -1.89
C GLY A 49 6.71 -8.69 -1.09
N GLN A 50 6.68 -9.58 -0.10
CA GLN A 50 7.87 -9.94 0.68
C GLN A 50 9.02 -10.47 -0.18
N GLN A 51 8.73 -11.34 -1.15
CA GLN A 51 9.75 -11.89 -2.03
C GLN A 51 10.30 -10.82 -2.99
N LEU A 52 9.42 -9.95 -3.51
CA LEU A 52 9.80 -8.83 -4.37
C LEU A 52 10.80 -7.92 -3.66
N PHE A 53 10.50 -7.48 -2.43
CA PHE A 53 11.39 -6.60 -1.68
C PHE A 53 12.69 -7.29 -1.25
N LYS A 54 12.65 -8.59 -0.92
CA LYS A 54 13.88 -9.38 -0.70
C LYS A 54 14.78 -9.41 -1.93
N ASN A 55 14.21 -9.61 -3.13
CA ASN A 55 14.97 -9.63 -4.37
C ASN A 55 15.59 -8.27 -4.70
N LEU A 56 14.91 -7.18 -4.30
CA LEU A 56 15.41 -5.82 -4.42
C LEU A 56 16.38 -5.41 -3.30
N GLN A 57 16.63 -6.31 -2.32
CA GLN A 57 17.40 -6.02 -1.12
C GLN A 57 16.88 -4.80 -0.35
N LEU A 58 15.56 -4.60 -0.36
CA LEU A 58 14.89 -3.50 0.32
C LEU A 58 14.18 -4.00 1.58
N GLY A 59 14.57 -3.43 2.72
CA GLY A 59 13.85 -3.55 3.98
C GLY A 59 12.78 -2.48 4.15
N GLU A 60 12.03 -2.57 5.26
CA GLU A 60 11.00 -1.58 5.58
C GLU A 60 11.58 -0.19 5.81
N LYS A 61 12.74 -0.13 6.48
CA LYS A 61 13.42 1.13 6.80
C LYS A 61 13.87 1.83 5.52
N GLU A 62 14.56 1.11 4.65
CA GLU A 62 15.09 1.59 3.38
C GLU A 62 13.96 2.05 2.45
N LEU A 63 12.85 1.30 2.39
CA LEU A 63 11.69 1.71 1.60
C LEU A 63 11.04 2.98 2.17
N LYS A 64 10.90 3.10 3.49
CA LYS A 64 10.38 4.30 4.14
C LYS A 64 11.27 5.51 3.87
N GLU A 65 12.58 5.35 3.99
CA GLU A 65 13.55 6.42 3.69
C GLU A 65 13.47 6.85 2.22
N ALA A 66 13.40 5.90 1.28
CA ALA A 66 13.24 6.19 -0.14
C ALA A 66 11.92 6.93 -0.44
N ILE A 67 10.82 6.50 0.17
CA ILE A 67 9.52 7.17 0.03
C ILE A 67 9.61 8.60 0.56
N LEU A 68 10.16 8.80 1.76
CA LEU A 68 10.33 10.13 2.36
C LEU A 68 11.21 11.04 1.49
N ALA A 69 12.27 10.50 0.90
CA ALA A 69 13.14 11.25 -0.01
C ALA A 69 12.41 11.71 -1.29
N VAL A 70 11.54 10.88 -1.86
CA VAL A 70 10.79 11.21 -3.08
C VAL A 70 9.62 12.15 -2.78
N ARG A 71 8.85 11.90 -1.72
CA ARG A 71 7.65 12.68 -1.37
C ARG A 71 7.96 14.02 -0.70
N GLY A 72 9.06 14.09 0.05
CA GLY A 72 9.40 15.22 0.91
C GLY A 72 8.31 15.50 1.96
N ASN A 73 7.88 16.76 2.08
CA ASN A 73 6.83 17.18 3.01
C ASN A 73 5.44 17.27 2.37
N LYS A 74 5.26 16.70 1.17
CA LYS A 74 3.98 16.77 0.45
C LYS A 74 2.98 15.78 1.05
N LYS A 75 1.72 16.23 1.11
CA LYS A 75 0.57 15.40 1.48
C LYS A 75 -0.32 15.17 0.26
N VAL A 76 -0.98 14.02 0.22
CA VAL A 76 -1.90 13.64 -0.85
C VAL A 76 -3.31 14.10 -0.45
N THR A 77 -3.65 15.32 -0.83
CA THR A 77 -4.88 16.03 -0.43
C THR A 77 -5.91 16.18 -1.55
N ASP A 78 -5.63 15.65 -2.74
CA ASP A 78 -6.52 15.70 -3.92
C ASP A 78 -6.42 14.39 -4.71
N GLN A 79 -7.45 14.02 -5.48
CA GLN A 79 -7.59 12.73 -6.17
C GLN A 79 -7.43 12.84 -7.69
#